data_AF-A0A368NUP0-F1
#
_entry.id   AF-A0A368NUP0-F1
#
_cell.length_a   1.000
_cell.length_b   1.000
_cell.length_c   1.000
_cell.angle_alpha   90.00
_cell.angle_beta   90.00
_cell.angle_gamma   90.00
#
_symmetry.space_group_name_H-M   'P 1'
#
loop_
_entity.id
_entity.type
_entity.pdbx_description
1 polymer ?
#
loop_
_entity_poly.entity_id
_entity_poly.type
_entity_poly.pdbx_seq_one_letter_code
_entity_poly.pdbx_strand_id
1 'polypeptide(L)'
;MLPLNDPRWKELRHAYGDATDLPQLLQALDSSTETMTGKTELWFSLWSRLCHQGDVYTASYVAVPHIIRIAGQAKGPINSSFFQLPTAIEIARKTGIAPEIPKVYAEDYHRAISQLVEIVYLHLKEDWDQETLLAATAAQAVAKGHVAVANALLNLTDDLIAEINSGELE
;
A
#
# COMPACT_ATOMS: atom_id res chain seq x y z
N MET A 1 12.00 12.15 -0.87
CA MET A 1 11.41 11.15 -1.78
C MET A 1 12.26 11.08 -3.04
N LEU A 2 12.61 9.89 -3.55
CA LEU A 2 13.40 9.73 -4.78
C LEU A 2 12.61 10.22 -6.00
N PRO A 3 13.12 11.16 -6.82
CA PRO A 3 12.43 11.59 -8.04
C PRO A 3 12.21 10.43 -9.03
N LEU A 4 11.11 10.45 -9.79
CA LEU A 4 10.77 9.39 -10.74
C LEU A 4 11.74 9.30 -11.93
N ASN A 5 12.42 10.39 -12.28
CA ASN A 5 13.42 10.42 -13.37
C ASN A 5 14.86 10.16 -12.89
N ASP A 6 15.06 9.77 -11.63
CA ASP A 6 16.38 9.56 -11.06
C ASP A 6 16.96 8.18 -11.45
N PRO A 7 18.22 8.07 -11.91
CA PRO A 7 18.79 6.79 -12.33
C PRO A 7 18.96 5.78 -11.17
N ARG A 8 18.92 6.23 -9.90
CA ARG A 8 19.07 5.36 -8.72
C ARG A 8 17.96 4.32 -8.58
N TRP A 9 16.85 4.44 -9.31
CA TRP A 9 15.87 3.35 -9.41
C TRP A 9 16.48 2.03 -9.88
N LYS A 10 17.55 2.06 -10.69
CA LYS A 10 18.30 0.87 -11.12
C LYS A 10 19.02 0.12 -9.98
N GLU A 11 19.31 0.81 -8.88
CA GLU A 11 19.97 0.21 -7.70
C GLU A 11 18.98 -0.51 -6.78
N LEU A 12 17.68 -0.25 -6.96
CA LEU A 12 16.60 -0.85 -6.19
C LEU A 12 16.12 -2.15 -6.83
N ARG A 13 15.54 -3.02 -6.02
CA ARG A 13 15.01 -4.32 -6.46
C ARG A 13 13.53 -4.40 -6.16
N HIS A 14 12.84 -5.15 -7.01
CA HIS A 14 11.46 -5.62 -6.85
C HIS A 14 11.40 -7.11 -7.22
N ALA A 15 10.23 -7.75 -7.18
CA ALA A 15 10.08 -9.19 -7.41
C ALA A 15 10.73 -9.75 -8.69
N TYR A 16 10.80 -8.94 -9.75
CA TYR A 16 11.26 -9.39 -11.08
C TYR A 16 12.63 -8.85 -11.51
N GLY A 17 13.41 -8.21 -10.62
CA GLY A 17 14.70 -7.62 -10.98
C GLY A 17 14.92 -6.20 -10.48
N ASP A 18 15.62 -5.37 -11.26
CA ASP A 18 15.77 -3.94 -10.96
C ASP A 18 14.46 -3.15 -11.17
N ALA A 19 14.37 -2.01 -10.50
CA ALA A 19 13.14 -1.21 -10.41
C ALA A 19 13.06 -0.08 -11.45
N THR A 20 13.71 -0.24 -12.61
CA THR A 20 13.71 0.81 -13.65
C THR A 20 12.35 1.02 -14.33
N ASP A 21 11.42 0.08 -14.20
CA ASP A 21 10.07 0.16 -14.75
C ASP A 21 9.05 0.81 -13.79
N LEU A 22 9.31 0.80 -12.48
CA LEU A 22 8.42 1.38 -11.47
C LEU A 22 8.11 2.87 -11.64
N PRO A 23 9.07 3.73 -12.04
CA PRO A 23 8.75 5.13 -12.30
C PRO A 23 7.64 5.33 -13.33
N GLN A 24 7.63 4.53 -14.40
CA GLN A 24 6.62 4.63 -15.44
C GLN A 24 5.25 4.16 -14.93
N LEU A 25 5.21 3.09 -14.13
CA LEU A 25 3.98 2.63 -13.48
C LEU A 25 3.42 3.69 -12.50
N LEU A 26 4.29 4.34 -11.71
CA LEU A 26 3.87 5.40 -10.78
C LEU A 26 3.40 6.66 -11.51
N GLN A 27 4.01 7.03 -12.64
CA GLN A 27 3.52 8.12 -13.48
C GLN A 27 2.17 7.81 -14.13
N ALA A 28 1.99 6.57 -14.60
CA ALA A 28 0.71 6.11 -15.13
C ALA A 28 -0.38 6.16 -14.05
N LEU A 29 -0.04 5.81 -12.80
CA LEU A 29 -0.96 5.90 -11.67
C LEU A 29 -1.36 7.35 -11.34
N ASP A 30 -0.39 8.27 -11.38
CA ASP A 30 -0.63 9.70 -11.14
C ASP A 30 -1.47 10.35 -12.26
N SER A 31 -1.32 9.85 -13.48
CA SER A 31 -1.99 10.39 -14.67
C SER A 31 -3.32 9.72 -14.99
N SER A 32 -3.69 8.64 -14.29
CA SER A 32 -4.89 7.89 -14.61
C SER A 32 -6.13 8.74 -14.32
N THR A 33 -6.90 9.05 -15.36
CA THR A 33 -8.20 9.72 -15.27
C THR A 33 -9.35 8.75 -15.03
N GLU A 34 -9.08 7.44 -15.09
CA GLU A 34 -10.06 6.43 -14.71
C GLU A 34 -10.44 6.66 -13.25
N THR A 35 -11.75 6.63 -12.96
CA THR A 35 -12.26 6.54 -11.60
C THR A 35 -11.40 5.54 -10.88
N MET A 36 -10.77 5.94 -9.78
CA MET A 36 -9.84 5.11 -9.01
C MET A 36 -10.59 3.95 -8.33
N THR A 37 -11.66 3.41 -8.91
CA THR A 37 -12.51 2.36 -8.40
C THR A 37 -12.19 1.05 -9.14
N GLY A 38 -11.81 0.00 -8.40
CA GLY A 38 -11.61 -1.35 -8.94
C GLY A 38 -10.16 -1.80 -9.15
N LYS A 39 -9.98 -3.11 -9.41
CA LYS A 39 -8.66 -3.74 -9.61
C LYS A 39 -8.22 -3.57 -11.07
N THR A 40 -7.35 -2.61 -11.33
CA THR A 40 -6.79 -2.36 -12.67
C THR A 40 -5.54 -3.20 -12.92
N GLU A 41 -5.18 -3.42 -14.19
CA GLU A 41 -3.90 -4.05 -14.58
C GLU A 41 -2.71 -3.29 -13.97
N LEU A 42 -2.84 -1.98 -13.82
CA LEU A 42 -1.83 -1.13 -13.21
C LEU A 42 -1.61 -1.48 -11.73
N TRP A 43 -2.68 -1.63 -10.96
CA TRP A 43 -2.58 -2.05 -9.56
C TRP A 43 -2.02 -3.46 -9.43
N PHE A 44 -2.45 -4.39 -10.30
CA PHE A 44 -1.87 -5.73 -10.35
C PHE A 44 -0.35 -5.69 -10.63
N SER A 45 0.07 -4.86 -11.58
CA SER A 45 1.48 -4.68 -11.95
C SER A 45 2.32 -4.10 -10.81
N LEU A 46 1.79 -3.13 -10.07
CA LEU A 46 2.42 -2.58 -8.87
C LEU A 46 2.48 -3.62 -7.74
N TRP A 47 1.37 -4.29 -7.45
CA TRP A 47 1.29 -5.27 -6.36
C TRP A 47 2.27 -6.43 -6.57
N SER A 48 2.23 -7.03 -7.76
CA SER A 48 3.09 -8.17 -8.12
C SER A 48 4.58 -7.87 -8.04
N ARG A 49 4.99 -6.60 -8.23
CA ARG A 49 6.39 -6.14 -8.09
C ARG A 49 6.76 -5.79 -6.65
N LEU A 50 5.90 -5.06 -5.97
CA LEU A 50 6.21 -4.41 -4.69
C LEU A 50 5.86 -5.28 -3.47
N CYS A 51 4.93 -6.21 -3.60
CA CYS A 51 4.48 -7.09 -2.52
C CYS A 51 4.10 -8.47 -3.10
N HIS A 52 5.11 -9.27 -3.45
CA HIS A 52 4.90 -10.56 -4.12
C HIS A 52 4.75 -11.67 -3.09
N GLN A 53 3.56 -12.28 -2.98
CA GLN A 53 3.30 -13.39 -2.04
C GLN A 53 3.66 -13.08 -0.58
N GLY A 54 3.55 -11.80 -0.19
CA GLY A 54 3.91 -11.33 1.16
C GLY A 54 5.36 -10.89 1.32
N ASP A 55 6.21 -11.03 0.30
CA ASP A 55 7.57 -10.50 0.31
C ASP A 55 7.63 -9.07 -0.24
N VAL A 56 8.51 -8.26 0.36
CA VAL A 56 8.79 -6.87 -0.05
C VAL A 56 10.25 -6.67 -0.39
N TYR A 57 10.53 -5.58 -1.08
CA TYR A 57 11.83 -5.29 -1.65
C TYR A 57 12.25 -3.83 -1.40
N THR A 58 13.50 -3.49 -1.72
CA THR A 58 13.98 -2.11 -1.53
C THR A 58 13.17 -1.09 -2.32
N ALA A 59 12.66 -1.46 -3.50
CA ALA A 59 11.79 -0.59 -4.28
C ALA A 59 10.41 -0.39 -3.66
N SER A 60 9.90 -1.35 -2.86
CA SER A 60 8.65 -1.21 -2.10
C SER A 60 8.68 0.00 -1.20
N TYR A 61 9.79 0.19 -0.48
CA TYR A 61 9.94 1.34 0.43
C TYR A 61 10.03 2.67 -0.30
N VAL A 62 10.62 2.68 -1.50
CA VAL A 62 10.81 3.91 -2.29
C VAL A 62 9.56 4.28 -3.08
N ALA A 63 8.73 3.29 -3.45
CA ALA A 63 7.46 3.51 -4.14
C ALA A 63 6.35 4.03 -3.20
N VAL A 64 6.29 3.60 -1.94
CA VAL A 64 5.23 3.98 -0.99
C VAL A 64 5.05 5.50 -0.87
N PRO A 65 6.09 6.33 -0.70
CA PRO A 65 5.93 7.79 -0.68
C PRO A 65 5.25 8.37 -1.93
N HIS A 66 5.49 7.79 -3.11
CA HIS A 66 4.80 8.23 -4.34
C HIS A 66 3.34 7.81 -4.33
N ILE A 67 3.02 6.59 -3.91
CA ILE A 67 1.64 6.10 -3.80
C ILE A 67 0.83 6.99 -2.86
N ILE A 68 1.38 7.34 -1.69
CA ILE A 68 0.73 8.23 -0.72
C ILE A 68 0.55 9.65 -1.26
N ARG A 69 1.57 10.19 -1.95
CA ARG A 69 1.44 11.51 -2.61
C ARG A 69 0.29 11.51 -3.63
N ILE A 70 0.21 10.49 -4.47
CA ILE A 70 -0.83 10.37 -5.50
C ILE A 70 -2.21 10.26 -4.83
N ALA A 71 -2.33 9.45 -3.78
CA ALA A 71 -3.57 9.32 -3.02
C ALA A 71 -4.06 10.69 -2.49
N GLY A 72 -3.15 11.50 -1.93
CA GLY A 72 -3.49 12.84 -1.42
C GLY A 72 -3.89 13.86 -2.49
N GLN A 73 -3.70 13.53 -3.78
CA GLN A 73 -4.06 14.37 -4.92
C GLN A 73 -5.27 13.82 -5.70
N ALA A 74 -5.71 12.60 -5.37
CA ALA A 74 -6.82 11.95 -6.04
C ALA A 74 -8.13 12.72 -5.82
N LYS A 75 -8.95 12.79 -6.87
CA LYS A 75 -10.28 13.41 -6.84
C LYS A 75 -11.33 12.36 -7.14
N GLY A 76 -12.31 12.24 -6.25
CA GLY A 76 -13.36 11.22 -6.35
C GLY A 76 -13.01 9.96 -5.57
N PRO A 77 -13.87 8.92 -5.66
CA PRO A 77 -13.76 7.74 -4.82
C PRO A 77 -12.38 7.11 -4.89
N ILE A 78 -11.75 6.94 -3.73
CA ILE A 78 -10.41 6.37 -3.63
C ILE A 78 -10.41 4.86 -3.89
N ASN A 79 -9.36 4.36 -4.54
CA ASN A 79 -9.13 2.92 -4.65
C ASN A 79 -8.70 2.35 -3.30
N SER A 80 -9.29 1.23 -2.89
CA SER A 80 -8.80 0.47 -1.73
C SER A 80 -7.29 0.19 -1.80
N SER A 81 -6.73 0.00 -3.00
CA SER A 81 -5.30 -0.27 -3.23
C SER A 81 -4.36 0.82 -2.71
N PHE A 82 -4.79 2.09 -2.65
CA PHE A 82 -4.00 3.16 -2.04
C PHE A 82 -3.81 2.95 -0.53
N PHE A 83 -4.73 2.25 0.12
CA PHE A 83 -4.61 1.84 1.51
C PHE A 83 -3.97 0.45 1.64
N GLN A 84 -4.45 -0.52 0.87
CA GLN A 84 -4.02 -1.92 0.97
C GLN A 84 -2.52 -2.08 0.70
N LEU A 85 -1.98 -1.49 -0.39
CA LEU A 85 -0.61 -1.77 -0.81
C LEU A 85 0.43 -1.24 0.18
N PRO A 86 0.40 0.05 0.59
CA PRO A 86 1.31 0.53 1.63
C PRO A 86 1.19 -0.23 2.94
N THR A 87 -0.04 -0.64 3.31
CA THR A 87 -0.31 -1.40 4.53
C THR A 87 0.31 -2.80 4.47
N ALA A 88 0.09 -3.53 3.37
CA ALA A 88 0.69 -4.83 3.14
C ALA A 88 2.22 -4.77 3.14
N ILE A 89 2.81 -3.71 2.55
CA ILE A 89 4.25 -3.51 2.54
C ILE A 89 4.80 -3.31 3.97
N GLU A 90 4.14 -2.51 4.81
CA GLU A 90 4.56 -2.30 6.20
C GLU A 90 4.39 -3.56 7.05
N ILE A 91 3.31 -4.32 6.85
CA ILE A 91 3.12 -5.62 7.51
C ILE A 91 4.27 -6.56 7.14
N ALA A 92 4.48 -6.80 5.85
CA ALA A 92 5.54 -7.67 5.34
C ALA A 92 6.93 -7.26 5.85
N ARG A 93 7.22 -5.96 5.90
CA ARG A 93 8.47 -5.43 6.47
C ARG A 93 8.68 -5.82 7.93
N LYS A 94 7.59 -5.86 8.71
CA LYS A 94 7.61 -6.06 10.16
C LYS A 94 7.48 -7.52 10.58
N THR A 95 6.90 -8.37 9.73
CA THR A 95 6.60 -9.77 10.07
C THR A 95 7.34 -10.78 9.20
N GLY A 96 7.85 -10.38 8.03
CA GLY A 96 8.53 -11.25 7.07
C GLY A 96 10.06 -11.11 7.09
N ILE A 97 10.71 -11.86 6.19
CA ILE A 97 12.15 -11.71 5.90
C ILE A 97 12.29 -10.61 4.85
N ALA A 98 12.18 -9.36 5.31
CA ALA A 98 12.25 -8.19 4.44
C ALA A 98 13.66 -7.57 4.43
N PRO A 99 14.11 -7.00 3.30
CA PRO A 99 15.36 -6.25 3.29
C PRO A 99 15.24 -5.01 4.18
N GLU A 100 16.34 -4.58 4.77
CA GLU A 100 16.40 -3.30 5.49
C GLU A 100 16.02 -2.14 4.56
N ILE A 101 15.36 -1.12 5.13
CA ILE A 101 15.07 0.09 4.38
C ILE A 101 16.41 0.79 4.08
N PRO A 102 16.75 1.11 2.81
CA PRO A 102 17.96 1.86 2.53
C PRO A 102 17.93 3.20 3.29
N LYS A 103 19.00 3.48 4.06
CA LYS A 103 19.05 4.59 5.02
C LYS A 103 18.61 5.95 4.44
N VAL A 104 18.99 6.22 3.19
CA VAL A 104 18.65 7.45 2.46
C VAL A 104 17.14 7.63 2.23
N TYR A 105 16.35 6.55 2.24
CA TYR A 105 14.90 6.58 2.00
C TYR A 105 14.07 6.29 3.26
N ALA A 106 14.72 6.03 4.41
CA ALA A 106 14.03 5.64 5.64
C ALA A 106 13.08 6.72 6.16
N GLU A 107 13.50 7.99 6.16
CA GLU A 107 12.64 9.10 6.62
C GLU A 107 11.41 9.28 5.72
N ASP A 108 11.60 9.21 4.40
CA ASP A 108 10.51 9.32 3.43
C ASP A 108 9.48 8.20 3.62
N TYR A 109 9.96 6.96 3.75
CA TYR A 109 9.11 5.80 3.94
C TYR A 109 8.30 5.89 5.25
N HIS A 110 8.95 6.15 6.39
CA HIS A 110 8.25 6.24 7.67
C HIS A 110 7.26 7.41 7.72
N ARG A 111 7.59 8.53 7.08
CA ARG A 111 6.65 9.65 6.91
C ARG A 111 5.44 9.22 6.11
N ALA A 112 5.64 8.55 4.98
CA ALA A 112 4.54 8.08 4.13
C ALA A 112 3.61 7.10 4.86
N ILE A 113 4.15 6.15 5.63
CA ILE A 113 3.34 5.24 6.48
C ILE A 113 2.54 6.04 7.52
N SER A 114 3.16 7.03 8.16
CA SER A 114 2.47 7.88 9.14
C SER A 114 1.35 8.71 8.49
N GLN A 115 1.49 9.10 7.22
CA GLN A 115 0.50 9.88 6.46
C GLN A 115 -0.73 9.08 6.04
N LEU A 116 -0.75 7.75 6.17
CA LEU A 116 -1.94 6.95 5.86
C LEU A 116 -3.19 7.43 6.63
N VAL A 117 -3.04 7.90 7.89
CA VAL A 117 -4.17 8.48 8.65
C VAL A 117 -4.72 9.76 8.01
N GLU A 118 -3.85 10.55 7.37
CA GLU A 118 -4.25 11.77 6.67
C GLU A 118 -4.98 11.42 5.37
N ILE A 119 -4.48 10.43 4.61
CA ILE A 119 -5.17 9.96 3.40
C ILE A 119 -6.56 9.41 3.75
N VAL A 120 -6.69 8.60 4.80
CA VAL A 120 -7.99 8.11 5.26
C VAL A 120 -8.92 9.26 5.64
N TYR A 121 -8.41 10.28 6.33
CA TYR A 121 -9.18 11.47 6.68
C TYR A 121 -9.65 12.25 5.45
N LEU A 122 -8.81 12.40 4.42
CA LEU A 122 -9.15 13.12 3.19
C LEU A 122 -10.34 12.48 2.45
N HIS A 123 -10.47 11.15 2.51
CA HIS A 123 -11.51 10.38 1.82
C HIS A 123 -12.65 9.91 2.74
N LEU A 124 -12.66 10.32 4.01
CA LEU A 124 -13.59 9.82 5.05
C LEU A 124 -15.09 10.02 4.73
N LYS A 125 -15.42 10.99 3.88
CA LYS A 125 -16.81 11.32 3.51
C LYS A 125 -17.32 10.52 2.31
N GLU A 126 -16.46 9.74 1.67
CA GLU A 126 -16.85 8.89 0.56
C GLU A 126 -17.58 7.65 1.08
N ASP A 127 -18.48 7.10 0.26
CA ASP A 127 -19.09 5.82 0.55
C ASP A 127 -18.06 4.72 0.33
N TRP A 128 -17.80 3.91 1.35
CA TRP A 128 -16.86 2.79 1.29
C TRP A 128 -17.62 1.47 1.30
N ASP A 129 -17.24 0.58 0.39
CA ASP A 129 -17.56 -0.83 0.52
C ASP A 129 -16.73 -1.47 1.65
N GLN A 130 -17.03 -2.72 1.97
CA GLN A 130 -16.34 -3.43 3.05
C GLN A 130 -14.83 -3.56 2.77
N GLU A 131 -14.43 -3.79 1.51
CA GLU A 131 -13.03 -3.89 1.12
C GLU A 131 -12.27 -2.59 1.45
N THR A 132 -12.83 -1.45 1.06
CA THR A 132 -12.24 -0.13 1.31
C THR A 132 -12.24 0.21 2.79
N LEU A 133 -13.31 -0.11 3.53
CA LEU A 133 -13.38 0.08 4.97
C LEU A 133 -12.31 -0.71 5.72
N LEU A 134 -12.15 -2.00 5.42
CA LEU A 134 -11.13 -2.85 6.02
C LEU A 134 -9.73 -2.34 5.69
N ALA A 135 -9.48 -1.97 4.44
CA ALA A 135 -8.21 -1.41 4.00
C ALA A 135 -7.86 -0.09 4.69
N ALA A 136 -8.79 0.85 4.75
CA ALA A 136 -8.61 2.14 5.42
C ALA A 136 -8.39 1.98 6.93
N THR A 137 -9.07 1.02 7.56
CA THR A 137 -8.90 0.72 8.99
C THR A 137 -7.52 0.09 9.24
N ALA A 138 -7.10 -0.86 8.40
CA ALA A 138 -5.79 -1.48 8.49
C ALA A 138 -4.66 -0.46 8.26
N ALA A 139 -4.84 0.47 7.32
CA ALA A 139 -3.93 1.59 7.07
C ALA A 139 -3.73 2.48 8.30
N GLN A 140 -4.81 2.80 9.02
CA GLN A 140 -4.69 3.51 10.30
C GLN A 140 -3.96 2.68 11.36
N ALA A 141 -4.24 1.37 11.43
CA ALA A 141 -3.59 0.48 12.38
C ALA A 141 -2.06 0.42 12.16
N VAL A 142 -1.56 0.26 10.93
CA VAL A 142 -0.10 0.31 10.66
C VAL A 142 0.50 1.68 10.97
N ALA A 143 -0.19 2.77 10.61
CA ALA A 143 0.29 4.13 10.88
C ALA A 143 0.40 4.43 12.39
N LYS A 144 -0.36 3.72 13.22
CA LYS A 144 -0.30 3.78 14.69
C LYS A 144 0.60 2.70 15.31
N GLY A 145 1.26 1.87 14.49
CA GLY A 145 2.18 0.82 14.95
C GLY A 145 1.50 -0.50 15.35
N HIS A 146 0.21 -0.67 15.10
CA HIS A 146 -0.55 -1.88 15.39
C HIS A 146 -0.55 -2.86 14.21
N VAL A 147 0.64 -3.37 13.86
CA VAL A 147 0.85 -4.23 12.68
C VAL A 147 0.01 -5.51 12.72
N ALA A 148 -0.07 -6.18 13.87
CA ALA A 148 -0.83 -7.42 14.01
C ALA A 148 -2.34 -7.20 13.76
N VAL A 149 -2.89 -6.07 14.22
CA VAL A 149 -4.29 -5.68 13.99
C VAL A 149 -4.51 -5.39 12.51
N ALA A 150 -3.61 -4.65 11.88
CA ALA A 150 -3.69 -4.37 10.45
C ALA A 150 -3.67 -5.66 9.61
N ASN A 151 -2.79 -6.61 9.97
CA ASN A 151 -2.72 -7.89 9.29
C ASN A 151 -4.01 -8.70 9.44
N ALA A 152 -4.59 -8.74 10.64
CA ALA A 152 -5.89 -9.38 10.84
C ALA A 152 -6.97 -8.72 9.97
N LEU A 153 -7.04 -7.38 9.95
CA LEU A 153 -8.03 -6.63 9.18
C LEU A 153 -7.93 -6.90 7.66
N LEU A 154 -6.72 -6.99 7.09
CA LEU A 154 -6.55 -7.29 5.66
C LEU A 154 -6.89 -8.75 5.29
N ASN A 155 -6.92 -9.66 6.27
CA ASN A 155 -7.26 -11.06 6.06
C ASN A 155 -8.70 -11.42 6.51
N LEU A 156 -9.47 -10.44 7.00
CA LEU A 156 -10.89 -10.64 7.31
C LEU A 156 -11.70 -10.79 6.03
N THR A 157 -11.97 -12.04 5.67
CA THR A 157 -12.90 -12.40 4.58
C THR A 157 -14.34 -12.38 5.09
N ASP A 158 -15.31 -12.35 4.17
CA ASP A 158 -16.74 -12.45 4.51
C ASP A 158 -17.05 -13.72 5.32
N ASP A 159 -16.46 -14.85 4.92
CA ASP A 159 -16.60 -16.13 5.63
C ASP A 159 -16.05 -16.04 7.07
N LEU A 160 -14.85 -15.48 7.23
CA LEU A 160 -14.23 -15.34 8.56
C LEU A 160 -15.02 -14.36 9.44
N ILE A 161 -15.56 -13.28 8.86
CA ILE A 161 -16.45 -12.36 9.58
C ILE A 161 -17.72 -13.09 10.04
N ALA A 162 -18.30 -13.93 9.18
CA ALA A 162 -19.48 -14.71 9.52
C ALA A 162 -19.19 -15.70 10.66
N GLU A 163 -18.09 -16.45 10.58
CA GLU A 163 -17.64 -17.40 11.62
C GLU A 163 -17.36 -16.70 12.97
N ILE A 164 -16.71 -15.53 12.95
CA ILE A 164 -16.49 -14.72 14.16
C ILE A 164 -17.83 -14.32 14.79
N ASN A 165 -18.78 -13.86 13.97
CA ASN A 165 -20.06 -13.36 14.44
C ASN A 165 -21.03 -14.47 14.90
N SER A 166 -20.92 -15.67 14.34
CA SER A 166 -21.68 -16.85 14.78
C SER A 166 -21.09 -17.47 16.05
N GLY A 167 -19.84 -17.13 16.41
CA GLY A 167 -19.12 -17.72 17.53
C GLY A 167 -18.57 -19.11 17.22
N GLU A 168 -18.39 -19.44 15.94
CA GLU A 168 -17.93 -20.74 15.44
C GLU A 168 -16.40 -20.83 15.29
N LEU A 169 -15.66 -19.83 15.76
CA LEU A 169 -14.20 -19.91 15.88
C LEU A 169 -13.83 -20.94 16.96
N GLU A 170 -13.44 -22.15 16.53
CA GLU A 170 -12.85 -23.19 17.37
C GLU A 170 -11.46 -22.83 17.92
#